data_AF-A0A164J5E4-F1
#
_entry.id   AF-A0A164J5E4-F1
#
_cell.length_a   1.000
_cell.length_b   1.000
_cell.length_c   1.000
_cell.angle_alpha   90.00
_cell.angle_beta   90.00
_cell.angle_gamma   90.00
#
_symmetry.space_group_name_H-M   'P 1'
#
loop_
_entity.id
_entity.type
_entity.pdbx_description
1 polymer ?
#
loop_
_entity_poly.entity_id
_entity_poly.type
_entity_poly.pdbx_seq_one_letter_code
_entity_poly.pdbx_strand_id
1 'polypeptide(L)' 'MAVQGQAADPVTDFGQFGLLLLACLAVSALVYAVITLWPQRIPKERSVHGIRERIEDEDRVE' A
#
# COMPACT_ATOMS: atom_id res chain seq x y z
N MET A 1 -38.28 5.95 -32.36
CA MET A 1 -38.35 7.29 -31.76
C MET A 1 -37.00 7.57 -31.11
N ALA A 2 -36.46 8.75 -31.38
CA ALA A 2 -35.04 9.10 -31.31
C ALA A 2 -34.32 8.62 -30.03
N VAL A 3 -33.29 7.78 -30.22
CA VAL A 3 -32.16 7.69 -29.29
C VAL A 3 -31.44 9.02 -29.45
N GLN A 4 -31.76 9.98 -28.57
CA GLN A 4 -31.11 11.28 -28.56
C GLN A 4 -29.62 11.05 -28.36
N GLY A 5 -28.83 11.45 -29.35
CA GLY A 5 -27.38 11.46 -29.29
C GLY A 5 -26.97 12.26 -28.07
N GLN A 6 -26.33 11.57 -27.13
CA GLN A 6 -25.69 12.18 -25.99
C GLN A 6 -24.66 13.18 -26.54
N ALA A 7 -25.00 14.47 -26.52
CA ALA A 7 -24.06 15.54 -26.80
C ALA A 7 -23.07 15.55 -25.63
N ALA A 8 -22.04 14.72 -25.75
CA ALA A 8 -20.93 14.73 -24.82
C ALA A 8 -20.18 16.04 -25.07
N ASP A 9 -20.29 16.99 -24.14
CA ASP A 9 -19.53 18.22 -24.19
C ASP A 9 -18.04 17.83 -24.11
N PRO A 10 -17.26 18.02 -25.19
CA PRO A 10 -15.89 17.49 -25.26
C PRO A 10 -15.00 18.08 -24.16
N VAL A 11 -15.32 19.30 -23.69
CA VAL A 11 -14.61 19.98 -22.60
C VAL A 11 -14.78 19.23 -21.26
N THR A 12 -15.97 18.72 -20.99
CA THR A 12 -16.26 17.96 -19.76
C THR A 12 -15.60 16.60 -19.80
N ASP A 13 -15.55 15.95 -20.98
CA ASP A 13 -14.85 14.69 -21.17
C ASP A 13 -13.35 14.82 -20.89
N PHE A 14 -12.66 15.80 -21.48
CA PHE A 14 -11.23 16.00 -21.21
C PHE A 14 -10.94 16.31 -19.73
N GLY A 15 -11.81 17.09 -19.07
CA GLY A 15 -11.71 17.34 -17.64
C GLY A 15 -11.89 16.08 -16.81
N GLN A 16 -12.87 15.24 -17.17
CA GLN A 16 -13.15 13.98 -16.49
C GLN A 16 -12.02 12.96 -16.70
N PHE A 17 -11.47 12.85 -17.90
CA PHE A 17 -10.29 12.03 -18.18
C PHE A 17 -9.07 12.51 -17.37
N GLY A 18 -8.85 13.83 -17.28
CA GLY A 18 -7.79 14.41 -16.46
C GLY A 18 -7.94 14.06 -14.97
N LEU A 19 -9.15 14.21 -14.43
CA LEU A 19 -9.47 13.85 -13.05
C LEU A 19 -9.28 12.35 -12.77
N LEU A 20 -9.71 11.48 -13.69
CA LEU A 20 -9.51 10.03 -13.60
C LEU A 20 -8.02 9.66 -13.58
N LEU A 21 -7.22 10.25 -14.46
CA LEU A 21 -5.78 10.03 -14.50
C LEU A 21 -5.11 10.49 -13.20
N LEU A 22 -5.49 11.67 -12.71
CA LEU A 22 -4.92 12.23 -11.49
C LEU A 22 -5.32 11.41 -10.26
N ALA A 23 -6.57 10.95 -10.17
CA ALA A 23 -7.04 10.04 -9.14
C ALA A 23 -6.29 8.69 -9.18
N CYS A 24 -6.08 8.14 -10.38
CA CYS A 24 -5.32 6.90 -10.56
C CYS A 24 -3.87 7.04 -10.09
N LEU A 25 -3.20 8.13 -10.46
CA LEU A 25 -1.85 8.45 -10.00
C LEU A 25 -1.78 8.62 -8.49
N ALA A 26 -2.74 9.34 -7.90
CA ALA A 26 -2.81 9.54 -6.45
C ALA A 26 -2.96 8.21 -5.69
N VAL A 27 -3.85 7.32 -6.16
CA VAL A 27 -4.05 6.00 -5.57
C VAL A 27 -2.79 5.15 -5.71
N SER A 28 -2.15 5.14 -6.88
CA SER A 28 -0.90 4.39 -7.09
C SER A 28 0.22 4.88 -6.18
N ALA A 29 0.39 6.18 -6.04
CA ALA A 29 1.37 6.78 -5.15
C ALA A 29 1.08 6.44 -3.68
N LEU A 30 -0.19 6.46 -3.28
CA LEU A 30 -0.62 6.07 -1.95
C LEU A 30 -0.30 4.60 -1.66
N VAL A 31 -0.61 3.68 -2.58
CA VAL A 31 -0.30 2.25 -2.42
C VAL A 31 1.20 2.04 -2.31
N TYR A 32 2.00 2.70 -3.16
CA TYR A 32 3.45 2.64 -3.08
C TYR A 32 3.97 3.18 -1.74
N ALA A 33 3.46 4.33 -1.29
CA ALA A 33 3.80 4.91 0.00
C ALA A 33 3.44 3.96 1.15
N VAL A 34 2.25 3.34 1.11
CA VAL A 34 1.85 2.35 2.11
C VAL A 34 2.80 1.17 2.11
N ILE A 35 3.18 0.61 0.97
CA ILE A 35 4.12 -0.53 0.89
C ILE A 35 5.51 -0.16 1.39
N THR A 36 6.01 1.02 1.01
CA THR A 36 7.37 1.47 1.33
C THR A 36 7.53 2.01 2.75
N LEU A 37 6.53 2.74 3.24
CA LEU A 37 6.48 3.21 4.62
C LEU A 37 5.85 2.18 5.54
N TRP A 38 5.33 1.04 5.05
CA TRP A 38 4.96 -0.07 5.91
C TRP A 38 6.22 -0.47 6.66
N PRO A 39 6.34 -0.12 7.94
CA PRO A 39 7.45 -0.63 8.70
C PRO A 39 7.18 -2.12 8.72
N GLN A 40 8.12 -2.93 8.22
CA GLN A 40 8.10 -4.36 8.50
C GLN A 40 7.91 -4.48 10.01
N ARG A 41 6.69 -4.81 10.44
CA ARG A 41 6.35 -5.15 11.83
C ARG A 41 6.93 -6.53 12.16
N ILE A 42 8.12 -6.83 11.66
CA ILE A 42 8.95 -7.91 12.14
C ILE A 42 9.88 -7.24 13.15
N PRO A 43 9.59 -7.36 14.46
CA PRO A 43 10.56 -7.00 15.47
C PRO A 43 11.75 -7.93 15.29
N LYS A 44 12.75 -7.49 14.52
CA LYS A 44 14.02 -8.18 14.31
C LYS A 44 14.76 -8.44 15.63
N GLU A 45 14.32 -7.78 16.69
CA GLU A 45 14.86 -7.90 18.05
C GLU A 45 14.30 -9.11 18.82
N ARG A 46 13.23 -9.76 18.35
CA ARG A 46 12.60 -10.89 19.08
C ARG A 46 12.92 -12.29 18.55
N SER A 47 13.64 -12.44 17.44
CA SER A 47 13.90 -13.79 16.88
C SER A 47 15.30 -14.34 17.17
N VAL A 48 16.25 -13.54 17.65
CA VAL A 48 17.62 -14.03 17.90
C VAL A 48 18.01 -13.89 19.36
N HIS A 49 17.65 -12.78 20.02
CA HIS A 49 17.96 -12.57 21.44
C HIS A 49 17.12 -13.50 22.33
N GLY A 50 15.81 -13.60 22.08
CA GLY A 50 14.91 -14.47 22.84
C GLY A 50 15.11 -15.98 22.61
N ILE A 51 15.77 -16.39 21.52
CA ILE A 51 16.17 -17.80 21.31
C ILE A 51 17.50 -18.08 22.03
N ARG A 52 18.46 -17.14 21.97
CA ARG A 52 19.75 -17.28 22.64
C ARG A 52 19.61 -17.35 24.16
N GLU A 53 18.68 -16.58 24.74
CA GLU A 53 18.39 -16.58 26.17
C GLU A 53 17.77 -17.91 26.64
N ARG A 54 16.99 -18.61 25.80
CA ARG A 54 16.45 -19.95 26.15
C ARG A 54 17.49 -21.05 26.15
N ILE A 55 18.52 -20.98 25.31
CA ILE A 55 19.56 -22.01 25.22
C ILE A 55 20.57 -21.84 26.37
N GLU A 56 20.88 -20.60 26.73
CA GLU A 56 21.84 -20.28 27.81
C GLU A 56 21.31 -20.62 29.22
N ASP A 57 19.97 -20.68 29.40
CA ASP A 57 19.33 -21.08 30.66
C ASP A 57 19.18 -22.61 30.80
N GLU A 58 19.24 -23.37 29.69
CA GLU A 58 19.16 -24.84 29.71
C GLU A 58 20.54 -25.49 29.98
N ASP A 59 21.64 -24.85 29.58
CA ASP A 59 23.02 -25.31 29.82
C ASP A 59 23.55 -25.01 31.24
N ARG A 60 22.84 -24.22 32.06
CA ARG A 60 23.28 -23.85 33.41
C ARG A 60 22.74 -24.77 34.51
N VAL A 61 21.88 -25.73 34.16
CA VAL A 61 21.18 -26.60 35.12
C VAL A 61 21.81 -28.01 35.21
N GLU A 62 22.94 -28.26 34.54
CA GLU A 62 23.78 -29.46 34.79
C GLU A 62 24.84 -29.25 35.88
#